data_AF-A0A1C0SPK6-F1
#
_entry.id   AF-A0A1C0SPK6-F1
#
_cell.length_a   1.000
_cell.length_b   1.000
_cell.length_c   1.000
_cell.angle_alpha   90.00
_cell.angle_beta   90.00
_cell.angle_gamma   90.00
#
_symmetry.space_group_name_H-M   'P 1'
#
loop_
_entity.id
_entity.type
_entity.pdbx_description
1 polymer ?
#
loop_
_entity_poly.entity_id
_entity_poly.type
_entity_poly.pdbx_seq_one_letter_code
_entity_poly.pdbx_strand_id
1 'polypeptide(L)' 'MSRKTTPPKNDLPLTEEREDATSYAVTALAPGRVAGQRATEGDVLRLTEEEARNELLSGHIRPVTADGVKAD' A
#
# COMPACT_ATOMS: atom_id res chain seq x y z
N MET A 1 43.68 2.45 -15.25
CA MET A 1 42.46 2.40 -16.09
C MET A 1 41.24 2.42 -15.17
N SER A 2 40.17 3.09 -15.61
CA SER A 2 39.10 3.71 -14.83
C SER A 2 38.26 2.83 -13.90
N ARG A 3 37.78 3.45 -12.81
CA ARG A 3 36.77 2.95 -11.86
C ARG A 3 35.44 2.65 -12.58
N LYS A 4 34.83 1.49 -12.29
CA LYS A 4 33.37 1.30 -12.33
C LYS A 4 32.90 0.72 -10.99
N THR A 5 32.41 1.60 -10.15
CA THR A 5 31.63 1.32 -8.93
C THR A 5 30.17 1.08 -9.31
N THR A 6 29.58 -0.02 -8.87
CA THR A 6 28.13 -0.10 -8.57
C THR A 6 27.92 -1.11 -7.43
N PRO A 7 27.32 -0.70 -6.29
CA PRO A 7 27.17 -1.52 -5.09
C PRO A 7 25.99 -2.52 -5.22
N PRO A 8 25.80 -3.43 -4.24
CA PRO A 8 25.44 -4.82 -4.46
C PRO A 8 23.96 -5.03 -4.79
N LYS A 9 23.73 -6.12 -5.51
CA LYS A 9 22.43 -6.76 -5.71
C LYS A 9 21.94 -7.20 -4.33
N ASN A 10 21.22 -6.32 -3.65
CA ASN A 10 20.43 -6.68 -2.49
C ASN A 10 19.37 -7.66 -3.03
N ASP A 11 19.65 -8.96 -2.93
CA ASP A 11 18.66 -10.02 -2.84
C ASP A 11 17.86 -9.78 -1.54
N LEU A 12 17.19 -8.62 -1.44
CA LEU A 12 16.01 -8.50 -0.61
C LEU A 12 14.96 -9.30 -1.37
N PRO A 13 14.32 -10.32 -0.78
CA PRO A 13 13.13 -10.87 -1.40
C PRO A 13 12.17 -9.69 -1.61
N LEU A 14 11.94 -9.29 -2.86
CA LEU A 14 10.97 -8.26 -3.26
C LEU A 14 9.52 -8.71 -3.05
N THR A 15 9.34 -9.71 -2.19
CA THR A 15 8.08 -10.35 -1.85
C THR A 15 8.12 -10.66 -0.35
N GLU A 16 8.34 -9.63 0.48
CA GLU A 16 7.51 -9.58 1.67
C GLU A 16 6.10 -9.38 1.13
N GLU A 17 5.43 -10.49 0.82
CA GLU A 17 3.97 -10.51 0.91
C GLU A 17 3.72 -9.88 2.27
N ARG A 18 3.26 -8.63 2.31
CA ARG A 18 2.81 -8.03 3.55
C ARG A 18 1.60 -8.89 3.91
N GLU A 19 1.85 -9.95 4.66
CA GLU A 19 0.89 -11.04 4.90
C GLU A 19 -0.41 -10.47 5.49
N ASP A 20 -0.31 -9.31 6.15
CA ASP A 20 -1.41 -8.57 6.77
C ASP A 20 -1.87 -7.31 5.98
N ALA A 21 -1.42 -7.10 4.74
CA ALA A 21 -1.84 -5.95 3.95
C ALA A 21 -3.23 -6.15 3.34
N THR A 22 -4.16 -5.28 3.72
CA THR A 22 -5.54 -5.26 3.21
C THR A 22 -5.67 -4.25 2.08
N SER A 23 -6.60 -4.50 1.15
CA SER A 23 -6.91 -3.58 0.06
C SER A 23 -7.83 -2.46 0.53
N TYR A 24 -7.45 -1.22 0.23
CA TYR A 24 -8.20 -0.02 0.54
C TYR A 24 -8.36 0.87 -0.69
N ALA A 25 -9.58 1.35 -0.93
CA ALA A 25 -9.88 2.30 -1.98
C ALA A 25 -9.64 3.73 -1.48
N VAL A 26 -8.93 4.51 -2.28
CA VAL A 26 -8.65 5.92 -2.04
C VAL A 26 -9.89 6.73 -2.38
N THR A 27 -10.28 7.63 -1.48
CA THR A 27 -11.45 8.49 -1.64
C THR A 27 -11.08 9.85 -2.21
N ALA A 28 -12.08 10.64 -2.61
CA ALA A 28 -11.91 12.02 -3.06
C ALA A 28 -11.28 12.95 -2.01
N LEU A 29 -11.36 12.58 -0.73
CA LEU A 29 -10.81 13.36 0.38
C LEU A 29 -9.32 13.07 0.60
N ALA A 30 -8.77 12.06 -0.06
CA ALA A 30 -7.39 11.68 0.12
C ALA A 30 -6.43 12.74 -0.46
N PRO A 31 -5.34 13.07 0.26
CA PRO A 31 -4.24 13.80 -0.34
C PRO A 31 -3.58 12.96 -1.45
N GLY A 32 -2.83 13.61 -2.34
CA GLY A 32 -2.07 12.92 -3.39
C GLY A 32 -1.00 11.92 -2.90
N ARG A 33 -0.85 11.79 -1.57
CA ARG A 33 -0.15 10.70 -0.92
C ARG A 33 -0.96 10.14 0.26
N VAL A 34 -1.07 8.83 0.34
CA VAL A 34 -1.71 8.07 1.43
C VAL A 34 -0.68 7.08 1.96
N ALA A 35 -0.47 7.04 3.28
CA ALA A 35 0.53 6.16 3.91
C ALA A 35 1.93 6.23 3.25
N GLY A 36 2.35 7.41 2.77
CA GLY A 36 3.64 7.61 2.10
C GLY A 36 3.69 7.15 0.63
N GLN A 37 2.65 6.48 0.13
CA GLN A 37 2.49 6.09 -1.27
C GLN A 37 1.76 7.16 -2.07
N ARG A 38 2.03 7.28 -3.37
CA ARG A 38 1.25 8.17 -4.25
C ARG A 38 -0.12 7.57 -4.46
N ALA A 39 -1.15 8.38 -4.27
CA ALA A 39 -2.54 7.95 -4.28
C ALA A 39 -3.35 8.92 -5.13
N THR A 40 -4.39 8.42 -5.79
CA THR A 40 -5.37 9.22 -6.54
C THR A 40 -6.75 8.68 -6.21
N GLU A 41 -7.78 9.54 -6.25
CA GLU A 41 -9.15 9.12 -6.01
C GLU A 41 -9.53 7.90 -6.88
N GLY A 42 -10.11 6.87 -6.25
CA GLY A 42 -10.49 5.61 -6.89
C GLY A 42 -9.37 4.57 -7.00
N ASP A 43 -8.13 4.93 -6.67
CA ASP A 43 -7.02 3.98 -6.64
C ASP A 43 -7.18 2.96 -5.52
N VAL A 44 -6.61 1.76 -5.67
CA VAL A 44 -6.64 0.71 -4.65
C VAL A 44 -5.24 0.45 -4.14
N LEU A 45 -5.00 0.79 -2.88
CA LEU A 45 -3.74 0.60 -2.20
C LEU A 45 -3.80 -0.66 -1.32
N ARG A 46 -2.69 -1.39 -1.25
CA ARG A 46 -2.49 -2.43 -0.22
C ARG A 46 -1.71 -1.83 0.93
N LEU A 47 -2.38 -1.70 2.07
CA LEU A 47 -1.83 -1.09 3.29
C LEU A 47 -1.95 -2.08 4.43
N THR A 48 -0.99 -2.07 5.35
CA THR A 48 -1.16 -2.79 6.63
C THR A 48 -2.19 -2.07 7.48
N GLU A 49 -2.72 -2.75 8.51
CA GLU A 49 -3.65 -2.13 9.45
C GLU A 49 -3.05 -0.86 10.10
N GLU A 50 -1.77 -0.90 10.47
CA GLU A 50 -1.07 0.25 11.07
C GLU A 50 -1.00 1.45 10.12
N GLU A 51 -0.70 1.22 8.85
CA GLU A 51 -0.65 2.26 7.81
C GLU A 51 -2.05 2.81 7.50
N ALA A 52 -3.04 1.91 7.42
CA ALA A 52 -4.42 2.26 7.10
C ALA A 52 -5.12 2.98 8.26
N ARG A 53 -4.74 2.72 9.51
CA ARG A 53 -5.42 3.24 10.70
C ARG A 53 -5.62 4.75 10.67
N ASN A 54 -4.57 5.52 10.41
CA ASN A 54 -4.65 6.97 10.37
C ASN A 54 -5.48 7.48 9.18
N GLU A 55 -5.34 6.81 8.04
CA GLU A 55 -5.99 7.18 6.79
C GLU A 55 -7.49 6.84 6.80
N LEU A 56 -7.88 5.75 7.46
CA LEU A 56 -9.27 5.37 7.72
C LEU A 56 -9.94 6.35 8.68
N LEU A 57 -9.26 6.74 9.76
CA LEU A 57 -9.77 7.73 10.71
C LEU A 57 -9.97 9.10 10.06
N SER A 58 -9.08 9.46 9.14
CA SER A 58 -9.16 10.71 8.36
C SER A 58 -10.13 10.60 7.17
N GLY A 59 -10.65 9.41 6.88
CA GLY A 59 -11.54 9.14 5.76
C GLY A 59 -10.89 9.23 4.38
N HIS A 60 -9.55 9.24 4.29
CA HIS A 60 -8.81 9.26 3.03
C HIS A 60 -8.98 7.95 2.26
N ILE A 61 -9.14 6.83 2.97
CA ILE A 61 -9.32 5.51 2.37
C ILE A 61 -10.54 4.80 2.95
N ARG A 62 -11.00 3.75 2.25
CA ARG A 62 -12.06 2.85 2.71
C ARG A 62 -11.68 1.40 2.43
N PRO A 63 -12.01 0.45 3.32
CA PRO A 63 -11.73 -0.96 3.08
C PRO A 63 -12.47 -1.41 1.83
N VAL A 64 -11.75 -2.04 0.91
CA VAL A 64 -12.38 -2.77 -0.19
C VAL A 64 -12.51 -4.18 0.31
N THR A 65 -13.72 -4.57 0.71
CA THR A 65 -13.98 -5.99 0.98
C THR A 65 -13.67 -6.71 -0.33
N ALA A 66 -12.66 -7.59 -0.32
CA ALA A 66 -12.52 -8.61 -1.35
C ALA A 66 -13.66 -9.62 -1.16
N ASP A 67 -14.91 -9.16 -1.31
CA ASP A 67 -16.10 -9.98 -1.14
C ASP A 67 -16.28 -10.80 -2.42
N GLY A 68 -15.57 -11.91 -2.44
CA GLY A 68 -15.87 -13.06 -3.27
C GLY A 68 -16.10 -14.33 -2.43
N VAL A 69 -16.17 -14.23 -1.10
CA VAL A 69 -16.48 -15.37 -0.22
C VAL A 69 -17.42 -14.94 0.88
N LYS A 70 -18.72 -15.16 0.64
CA LYS A 70 -19.68 -15.48 1.71
C LYS A 70 -19.04 -16.56 2.57
N ALA A 71 -18.89 -16.29 3.87
CA ALA A 71 -18.75 -17.34 4.85
C ALA A 71 -20.05 -18.16 4.86
N ASP A 72 -19.95 -19.46 4.57
CA ASP A 72 -20.98 -20.48 4.82
C ASP A 72 -20.87 -20.98 6.26
#